data_AF-A0A7L4NZV9-F1
#
_entry.id   AF-A0A7L4NZV9-F1
#
_cell.length_a   1.000
_cell.length_b   1.000
_cell.length_c   1.000
_cell.angle_alpha   90.00
_cell.angle_beta   90.00
_cell.angle_gamma   90.00
#
_symmetry.space_group_name_H-M   'P 1'
#
loop_
_entity.id
_entity.type
_entity.pdbx_description
1 polymer ?
#
loop_
_entity_poly.entity_id
_entity_poly.type
_entity_poly.pdbx_seq_one_letter_code
_entity_poly.pdbx_strand_id
1 'polypeptide(L)'
;MEKKSGIVGFTSAFRESLKDIENGSTVVFAGSVAVCTPFIELLAYAVRDKDFQMIYVPKSDIKSAKKIEEQPGIGFSVVNQEVELVNPDVLVVMGGLAMPKFGCSPEDVLKMLEEISGAEKPKTIGVCFMNIFEKAGWNKKIPFDVLIDTSLETVVY
;
A
#
# COMPACT_ATOMS: atom_id res chain seq x y z
N MET A 1 -1.91 -19.31 -8.53
CA MET A 1 -2.55 -18.55 -7.44
C MET A 1 -2.43 -19.36 -6.17
N GLU A 2 -1.66 -18.88 -5.21
CA GLU A 2 -1.52 -19.51 -3.90
C GLU A 2 -2.58 -18.93 -2.95
N LYS A 3 -3.27 -19.77 -2.18
CA LYS A 3 -4.27 -19.33 -1.20
C LYS A 3 -3.66 -19.32 0.18
N LYS A 4 -3.70 -18.17 0.84
CA LYS A 4 -3.34 -18.01 2.25
C LYS A 4 -4.54 -17.47 3.02
N SER A 5 -4.63 -17.76 4.31
CA SER A 5 -5.83 -17.50 5.10
C SER A 5 -5.54 -16.66 6.35
N GLY A 6 -6.53 -15.86 6.73
CA GLY A 6 -6.48 -15.02 7.92
C GLY A 6 -5.41 -13.93 7.88
N ILE A 7 -5.18 -13.30 9.03
CA ILE A 7 -4.23 -12.19 9.18
C ILE A 7 -2.80 -12.64 8.86
N VAL A 8 -2.41 -13.86 9.28
CA VAL A 8 -1.08 -14.42 9.00
C VAL A 8 -0.88 -14.60 7.50
N GLY A 9 -1.88 -15.12 6.79
CA GLY A 9 -1.82 -15.27 5.34
C GLY A 9 -1.70 -13.92 4.62
N PHE A 10 -2.45 -12.93 5.07
CA PHE A 10 -2.43 -11.57 4.52
C PHE A 10 -1.05 -10.90 4.71
N THR A 11 -0.53 -10.88 5.94
CA THR A 11 0.74 -10.21 6.24
C THR A 11 1.95 -10.94 5.66
N SER A 12 1.93 -12.28 5.64
CA SER A 12 3.00 -13.07 4.99
C SER A 12 3.03 -12.90 3.47
N ALA A 13 1.86 -12.82 2.80
CA ALA A 13 1.80 -12.54 1.37
C ALA A 13 2.43 -11.18 1.02
N PHE A 14 2.16 -10.14 1.83
CA PHE A 14 2.77 -8.83 1.65
C PHE A 14 4.27 -8.86 1.93
N ARG A 15 4.70 -9.57 2.97
CA ARG A 15 6.13 -9.71 3.27
C ARG A 15 6.88 -10.41 2.14
N GLU A 16 6.31 -11.47 1.56
CA GLU A 16 6.91 -12.22 0.46
C GLU A 16 6.96 -11.43 -0.85
N SER A 17 5.99 -10.55 -1.11
CA SER A 17 6.03 -9.68 -2.29
C SER A 17 7.18 -8.66 -2.24
N LEU A 18 7.75 -8.44 -1.05
CA LEU A 18 8.89 -7.54 -0.80
C LEU A 18 10.21 -8.28 -0.55
N LYS A 19 10.26 -9.61 -0.74
CA LYS A 19 11.45 -10.42 -0.38
C LYS A 19 12.74 -10.02 -1.12
N ASP A 20 12.61 -9.53 -2.35
CA ASP A 20 13.71 -9.15 -3.24
C ASP A 20 14.04 -7.64 -3.15
N ILE A 21 13.36 -6.90 -2.26
CA ILE A 21 13.61 -5.48 -2.01
C ILE A 21 14.68 -5.35 -0.92
N GLU A 22 15.66 -4.49 -1.16
CA GLU A 22 16.78 -4.24 -0.24
C GLU A 22 16.29 -3.61 1.07
N ASN A 23 16.85 -4.04 2.19
CA ASN A 23 16.55 -3.39 3.48
C ASN A 23 16.92 -1.91 3.42
N GLY A 24 16.15 -1.05 4.09
CA GLY A 24 16.36 0.40 4.02
C GLY A 24 15.72 1.10 2.81
N SER A 25 15.21 0.35 1.82
CA SER A 25 14.46 0.89 0.68
C SER A 25 13.21 1.69 1.08
N THR A 26 12.75 2.53 0.17
CA THR A 26 11.57 3.39 0.33
C THR A 26 10.31 2.71 -0.18
N VAL A 27 9.32 2.56 0.70
CA VAL A 27 8.01 1.96 0.41
C VAL A 27 6.91 3.01 0.59
N VAL A 28 6.22 3.32 -0.51
CA VAL A 28 5.15 4.30 -0.53
C VAL A 28 3.80 3.59 -0.58
N PHE A 29 2.91 3.91 0.35
CA PHE A 29 1.54 3.44 0.38
C PHE A 29 0.59 4.53 -0.10
N ALA A 30 -0.10 4.33 -1.21
CA ALA A 30 -1.17 5.18 -1.68
C ALA A 30 -2.52 4.59 -1.25
N GLY A 31 -3.30 5.32 -0.46
CA GLY A 31 -4.51 4.76 0.14
C GLY A 31 -5.57 5.78 0.52
N SER A 32 -6.80 5.30 0.70
CA SER A 32 -7.90 6.16 1.13
C SER A 32 -7.80 6.49 2.62
N VAL A 33 -7.97 7.78 2.95
CA VAL A 33 -7.98 8.30 4.33
C VAL A 33 -9.02 7.67 5.24
N ALA A 34 -10.09 7.10 4.68
CA ALA A 34 -11.22 6.60 5.48
C ALA A 34 -10.96 5.22 6.06
N VAL A 35 -10.30 4.33 5.29
CA VAL A 35 -10.28 2.89 5.59
C VAL A 35 -8.92 2.23 5.44
N CYS A 36 -7.98 2.84 4.70
CA CYS A 36 -6.72 2.16 4.37
C CYS A 36 -5.67 2.29 5.48
N THR A 37 -5.68 3.37 6.25
CA THR A 37 -4.64 3.66 7.25
C THR A 37 -4.39 2.51 8.22
N PRO A 38 -5.40 1.87 8.84
CA PRO A 38 -5.16 0.76 9.77
C PRO A 38 -4.51 -0.46 9.10
N PHE A 39 -4.83 -0.72 7.82
CA PHE A 39 -4.21 -1.81 7.07
C PHE A 39 -2.77 -1.47 6.67
N ILE A 40 -2.51 -0.21 6.30
CA ILE A 40 -1.15 0.26 6.02
C ILE A 40 -0.26 0.09 7.25
N GLU A 41 -0.74 0.48 8.43
CA GLU A 41 -0.02 0.33 9.70
C GLU A 41 0.22 -1.15 10.06
N LEU A 42 -0.77 -2.02 9.82
CA LEU A 42 -0.61 -3.47 9.97
C LEU A 42 0.46 -4.04 9.02
N LEU A 43 0.45 -3.61 7.76
CA LEU A 43 1.42 -4.05 6.76
C LEU A 43 2.82 -3.52 7.04
N ALA A 44 2.94 -2.29 7.52
CA ALA A 44 4.21 -1.71 7.98
C ALA A 44 4.82 -2.56 9.12
N TYR A 45 3.99 -2.95 10.10
CA TYR A 45 4.43 -3.83 11.18
C TYR A 45 4.88 -5.23 10.68
N ALA A 46 4.27 -5.76 9.62
CA ALA A 46 4.63 -7.05 9.03
C ALA A 46 6.04 -7.09 8.42
N VAL A 47 6.60 -5.91 8.10
CA VAL A 47 7.93 -5.75 7.50
C VAL A 47 8.89 -4.95 8.39
N ARG A 48 8.60 -4.84 9.69
CA ARG A 48 9.36 -4.03 10.66
C ARG A 48 10.87 -4.33 10.71
N ASP A 49 11.30 -5.56 10.42
CA ASP A 49 12.71 -5.97 10.42
C ASP A 49 13.46 -5.64 9.12
N LYS A 50 12.80 -4.97 8.17
CA LYS A 50 13.39 -4.56 6.89
C LYS A 50 13.98 -3.16 6.91
N ASP A 51 13.78 -2.41 7.99
CA ASP A 51 14.24 -1.02 8.14
C ASP A 51 13.80 -0.08 6.99
N PHE A 52 12.68 -0.38 6.33
CA PHE A 52 12.18 0.42 5.21
C PHE A 52 11.81 1.85 5.63
N GLN A 53 12.07 2.81 4.74
CA GLN A 53 11.48 4.14 4.82
C GLN A 53 10.04 4.09 4.31
N MET A 54 9.08 4.10 5.23
CA MET A 54 7.67 3.92 4.89
C MET A 54 6.92 5.24 4.87
N ILE A 55 6.20 5.50 3.79
CA ILE A 55 5.50 6.77 3.55
C ILE A 55 4.06 6.46 3.18
N TYR A 56 3.12 7.18 3.78
CA TYR A 56 1.71 7.18 3.40
C TYR A 56 1.40 8.41 2.54
N VAL A 57 0.84 8.19 1.36
CA VAL A 57 0.28 9.21 0.48
C VAL A 57 -1.25 9.10 0.54
N PRO A 58 -1.93 10.04 1.20
CA PRO A 58 -3.39 10.12 1.20
C PRO A 58 -3.93 10.29 -0.22
N LYS A 59 -4.77 9.37 -0.66
CA LYS A 59 -5.26 9.27 -2.04
C LYS A 59 -4.10 9.14 -3.04
N SER A 60 -3.87 10.17 -3.83
CA SER A 60 -2.77 10.33 -4.76
C SER A 60 -2.18 11.74 -4.65
N ASP A 61 -2.33 12.37 -3.48
CA ASP A 61 -1.87 13.73 -3.22
C ASP A 61 -0.50 13.72 -2.51
N ILE A 62 0.55 13.87 -3.31
CA ILE A 62 1.95 13.84 -2.88
C ILE A 62 2.24 14.91 -1.81
N LYS A 63 1.57 16.06 -1.88
CA LYS A 63 1.78 17.16 -0.92
C LYS A 63 1.28 16.81 0.48
N SER A 64 0.39 15.83 0.57
CA SER A 64 -0.13 15.32 1.83
C SER A 64 0.65 14.11 2.34
N ALA A 65 1.81 13.78 1.75
CA ALA A 65 2.62 12.64 2.17
C ALA A 65 3.05 12.75 3.64
N LYS A 66 2.89 11.65 4.37
CA LYS A 66 3.20 11.53 5.79
C LYS A 66 4.09 10.32 6.06
N LYS A 67 5.02 10.46 7.01
CA LYS A 67 5.86 9.35 7.47
C LYS A 67 5.03 8.28 8.18
N ILE A 68 5.38 7.02 7.97
CA ILE A 68 4.97 5.88 8.81
C ILE A 68 6.18 5.48 9.64
N GLU A 69 6.03 5.37 10.96
CA GLU A 69 7.13 4.99 11.85
C GLU A 69 6.68 4.11 13.00
N GLU A 70 7.64 3.37 13.57
CA GLU A 70 7.40 2.61 14.78
C GLU A 70 7.22 3.55 15.97
N GLN A 71 6.13 3.33 16.71
CA GLN A 71 5.82 3.94 17.99
C GLN A 71 6.14 2.94 19.10
N PRO A 72 7.16 3.18 19.94
CA PRO A 72 7.60 2.25 20.97
C PRO A 72 6.46 1.79 21.88
N GLY A 73 6.24 0.47 21.95
CA GLY A 73 5.19 -0.13 22.78
C GLY A 73 3.77 -0.05 22.21
N ILE A 74 3.57 0.48 20.99
CA ILE A 74 2.26 0.62 20.34
C ILE A 74 2.19 -0.19 19.05
N GLY A 75 3.13 0.03 18.11
CA GLY A 75 3.08 -0.53 16.76
C GLY A 75 3.59 0.47 15.74
N PHE A 76 3.16 0.38 14.48
CA PHE A 76 3.45 1.41 13.47
C PHE A 76 2.29 2.40 13.37
N SER A 77 2.60 3.67 13.14
CA SER A 77 1.59 4.70 12.96
C SER A 77 1.97 5.66 11.85
N VAL A 78 0.97 6.16 11.12
CA VAL A 78 1.13 7.37 10.32
C VAL A 78 1.27 8.55 11.28
N VAL A 79 2.39 9.26 11.21
CA VAL A 79 2.65 10.43 12.04
C VAL A 79 2.47 11.72 11.25
N ASN A 80 2.15 12.82 11.92
CA ASN A 80 2.00 14.12 11.28
C ASN A 80 3.37 14.78 11.00
N GLN A 81 4.23 14.08 10.27
CA GLN A 81 5.51 14.55 9.78
C GLN A 81 5.47 14.51 8.26
N GLU A 82 5.71 15.66 7.64
CA GLU A 82 5.85 15.78 6.18
C GLU A 82 7.16 15.14 5.72
N VAL A 83 7.12 14.55 4.54
CA VAL A 83 8.25 13.88 3.91
C VAL A 83 8.29 14.27 2.44
N GLU A 84 9.51 14.50 1.94
CA GLU A 84 9.73 14.64 0.50
C GLU A 84 9.65 13.25 -0.14
N LEU A 85 8.93 13.17 -1.26
CA LEU A 85 8.63 11.92 -1.94
C LEU A 85 9.34 11.90 -3.29
N VAL A 86 10.45 11.20 -3.38
CA VAL A 86 11.23 11.05 -4.62
C VAL A 86 11.78 9.64 -4.74
N ASN A 87 11.68 9.08 -5.95
CA ASN A 87 12.29 7.82 -6.37
C ASN A 87 12.04 6.64 -5.40
N PRO A 88 10.79 6.27 -5.13
CA PRO A 88 10.53 5.12 -4.27
C PRO A 88 10.98 3.83 -4.95
N ASP A 89 11.31 2.81 -4.16
CA ASP A 89 11.59 1.46 -4.66
C ASP A 89 10.29 0.67 -4.88
N VAL A 90 9.26 0.97 -4.07
CA VAL A 90 7.98 0.28 -4.09
C VAL A 90 6.82 1.26 -3.96
N LEU A 91 5.81 1.10 -4.82
CA LEU A 91 4.49 1.70 -4.66
C LEU A 91 3.45 0.64 -4.31
N VAL A 92 2.84 0.75 -3.13
CA VAL A 92 1.71 -0.06 -2.67
C VAL A 92 0.42 0.72 -2.88
N VAL A 93 -0.44 0.25 -3.79
CA VAL A 93 -1.74 0.86 -4.06
C VAL A 93 -2.82 0.10 -3.29
N MET A 94 -3.52 0.80 -2.40
CA MET A 94 -4.56 0.19 -1.56
C MET A 94 -5.92 0.23 -2.25
N GLY A 95 -6.68 -0.87 -2.13
CA GLY A 95 -7.97 -1.08 -2.79
C GLY A 95 -9.05 -0.04 -2.45
N GLY A 96 -8.94 0.65 -1.31
CA GLY A 96 -9.84 1.74 -0.96
C GLY A 96 -9.81 2.91 -1.96
N LEU A 97 -8.73 3.05 -2.74
CA LEU A 97 -8.65 4.04 -3.82
C LEU A 97 -9.58 3.74 -5.00
N ALA A 98 -9.95 2.48 -5.20
CA ALA A 98 -10.88 2.06 -6.24
C ALA A 98 -12.36 2.15 -5.79
N MET A 99 -12.64 2.56 -4.55
CA MET A 99 -14.00 2.68 -4.04
C MET A 99 -14.65 4.01 -4.45
N PRO A 100 -15.92 4.00 -4.94
CA PRO A 100 -16.56 5.20 -5.50
C PRO A 100 -16.63 6.44 -4.59
N LYS A 101 -16.71 6.26 -3.26
CA LYS A 101 -16.91 7.37 -2.31
C LYS A 101 -15.62 7.98 -1.79
N PHE A 102 -14.55 7.20 -1.70
CA PHE A 102 -13.36 7.55 -0.91
C PHE A 102 -12.07 7.54 -1.72
N GLY A 103 -12.17 7.13 -2.98
CA GLY A 103 -11.05 6.90 -3.88
C GLY A 103 -10.65 8.09 -4.75
N CYS A 104 -9.83 7.78 -5.74
CA CYS A 104 -9.44 8.64 -6.85
C CYS A 104 -9.54 7.86 -8.16
N SER A 105 -9.16 8.44 -9.30
CA SER A 105 -9.09 7.68 -10.55
C SER A 105 -7.78 6.87 -10.64
N PRO A 106 -7.75 5.74 -11.35
CA PRO A 106 -6.49 5.04 -11.61
C PRO A 106 -5.51 5.91 -12.40
N GLU A 107 -6.01 6.85 -13.21
CA GLU A 107 -5.21 7.85 -13.92
C GLU A 107 -4.49 8.80 -12.96
N ASP A 108 -5.12 9.20 -11.84
CA ASP A 108 -4.46 10.01 -10.81
C ASP A 108 -3.31 9.24 -10.12
N VAL A 109 -3.49 7.95 -9.89
CA VAL A 109 -2.43 7.09 -9.31
C VAL A 109 -1.28 6.93 -10.29
N LEU A 110 -1.56 6.73 -11.59
CA LEU A 110 -0.52 6.65 -12.62
C LEU A 110 0.24 7.97 -12.75
N LYS A 111 -0.45 9.11 -12.71
CA LYS A 111 0.18 10.43 -12.74
C LYS A 111 1.07 10.64 -11.52
N MET A 112 0.58 10.29 -10.33
CA MET A 112 1.38 10.32 -9.10
C MET A 112 2.61 9.42 -9.22
N LEU A 113 2.45 8.19 -9.73
CA LEU A 113 3.55 7.27 -9.98
C LEU A 113 4.59 7.88 -10.92
N GLU A 114 4.17 8.51 -12.02
CA GLU A 114 5.07 9.20 -12.95
C GLU A 114 5.79 10.38 -12.31
N GLU A 115 5.10 11.17 -11.47
CA GLU A 115 5.66 12.35 -10.80
C GLU A 115 6.74 11.99 -9.76
N ILE A 116 6.58 10.85 -9.09
CA ILE A 116 7.48 10.42 -8.00
C ILE A 116 8.57 9.47 -8.50
N SER A 117 8.42 8.89 -9.70
CA SER A 117 9.39 7.97 -10.28
C SER A 117 10.59 8.73 -10.84
N GLY A 118 11.78 8.18 -10.59
CA GLY A 118 13.03 8.68 -11.16
C GLY A 118 13.36 8.01 -12.48
N ALA A 119 14.64 7.66 -12.66
CA ALA A 119 15.10 6.92 -13.82
C ALA A 119 14.54 5.48 -13.88
N GLU A 120 14.25 4.90 -12.71
CA GLU A 120 13.71 3.55 -12.58
C GLU A 120 12.27 3.60 -12.05
N LYS A 121 11.43 2.70 -12.55
CA LYS A 121 10.04 2.57 -12.10
C LYS A 121 10.01 1.69 -10.84
N PRO A 122 9.30 2.10 -9.77
CA PRO A 122 9.14 1.27 -8.58
C PRO A 122 8.36 0.00 -8.91
N LYS A 123 8.60 -1.03 -8.09
CA LYS A 123 7.73 -2.20 -8.04
C LYS A 123 6.33 -1.76 -7.58
N THR A 124 5.30 -2.10 -8.33
CA THR A 124 3.92 -1.71 -8.04
C THR A 124 3.13 -2.89 -7.48
N ILE A 125 2.69 -2.78 -6.22
CA ILE A 125 1.94 -3.82 -5.50
C ILE A 125 0.52 -3.33 -5.25
N GLY A 126 -0.47 -4.07 -5.73
CA GLY A 126 -1.88 -3.83 -5.39
C GLY A 126 -2.27 -4.64 -4.15
N VAL A 127 -2.81 -3.99 -3.12
CA VAL A 127 -3.38 -4.67 -1.94
C VAL A 127 -4.85 -4.31 -1.80
N CYS A 128 -5.73 -5.29 -1.89
CA CYS A 128 -7.16 -5.03 -1.84
C CYS A 128 -7.97 -6.12 -1.15
N PHE A 129 -9.27 -5.84 -1.03
CA PHE A 129 -10.25 -6.74 -0.47
C PHE A 129 -11.43 -6.93 -1.41
N MET A 130 -12.02 -8.11 -1.36
CA MET A 130 -13.27 -8.44 -2.06
C MET A 130 -13.22 -8.18 -3.58
N ASN A 131 -12.03 -8.34 -4.17
CA ASN A 131 -11.75 -8.20 -5.59
C ASN A 131 -12.08 -6.81 -6.19
N ILE A 132 -11.92 -5.74 -5.39
CA ILE A 132 -12.33 -4.40 -5.82
C ILE A 132 -11.54 -3.88 -7.03
N PHE A 133 -10.25 -4.22 -7.16
CA PHE A 133 -9.47 -3.78 -8.31
C PHE A 133 -9.93 -4.40 -9.63
N GLU A 134 -10.31 -5.68 -9.66
CA GLU A 134 -10.89 -6.28 -10.87
C GLU A 134 -12.28 -5.74 -11.15
N LYS A 135 -13.14 -5.64 -10.13
CA LYS A 135 -14.50 -5.08 -10.26
C LYS A 135 -14.51 -3.65 -10.77
N ALA A 136 -13.52 -2.84 -10.38
CA ALA A 136 -13.34 -1.47 -10.86
C ALA A 136 -12.53 -1.37 -12.17
N GLY A 137 -11.98 -2.48 -12.67
CA GLY A 137 -11.16 -2.53 -13.89
C GLY A 137 -9.75 -1.94 -13.74
N TRP A 138 -9.28 -1.73 -12.51
CA TRP A 138 -7.95 -1.14 -12.22
C TRP A 138 -6.81 -2.08 -12.58
N ASN A 139 -7.01 -3.39 -12.45
CA ASN A 139 -6.04 -4.41 -12.85
C ASN A 139 -5.71 -4.41 -14.35
N LYS A 140 -6.51 -3.72 -15.18
CA LYS A 140 -6.26 -3.52 -16.61
C LYS A 140 -5.61 -2.17 -16.94
N LYS A 141 -5.54 -1.27 -15.96
CA LYS A 141 -5.07 0.11 -16.13
C LYS A 141 -3.74 0.35 -15.40
N ILE A 142 -3.61 -0.15 -14.18
CA ILE A 142 -2.40 -0.07 -13.38
C ILE A 142 -1.60 -1.36 -13.58
N PRO A 143 -0.33 -1.28 -14.00
CA PRO A 143 0.52 -2.45 -14.21
C PRO A 143 1.04 -2.98 -12.87
N PHE A 144 0.19 -3.69 -12.13
CA PHE A 144 0.59 -4.33 -10.88
C PHE A 144 1.58 -5.48 -11.14
N ASP A 145 2.76 -5.43 -10.53
CA ASP A 145 3.71 -6.55 -10.50
C ASP A 145 3.21 -7.68 -9.59
N VAL A 146 2.52 -7.30 -8.50
CA VAL A 146 1.90 -8.23 -7.55
C VAL A 146 0.53 -7.70 -7.16
N LEU A 147 -0.46 -8.58 -7.12
CA LEU A 147 -1.81 -8.28 -6.64
C LEU A 147 -2.19 -9.21 -5.48
N ILE A 148 -2.43 -8.64 -4.31
CA ILE A 148 -2.88 -9.32 -3.10
C ILE A 148 -4.34 -8.97 -2.89
N ASP A 149 -5.24 -9.93 -3.12
CA ASP A 149 -6.68 -9.78 -2.86
C ASP A 149 -7.11 -10.68 -1.69
N THR A 150 -7.69 -10.07 -0.67
CA THR A 150 -8.14 -10.76 0.55
C THR A 150 -9.66 -10.74 0.65
N SER A 151 -10.27 -11.91 0.90
CA SER A 151 -11.71 -12.00 1.21
C SER A 151 -11.93 -11.99 2.72
N LEU A 152 -12.92 -11.22 3.17
CA LEU A 152 -13.32 -11.15 4.57
C LEU A 152 -14.76 -11.63 4.72
N GLU A 153 -15.03 -12.37 5.79
CA GLU A 153 -16.36 -12.85 6.17
C GLU A 153 -16.57 -12.56 7.66
N THR A 154 -17.79 -12.13 8.01
CA THR A 154 -18.17 -11.80 9.38
C THR A 154 -19.36 -12.67 9.78
N VAL A 155 -19.24 -13.38 10.90
CA VAL A 155 -20.32 -14.14 11.52
C VAL A 155 -20.67 -13.47 12.85
N VAL A 156 -21.96 -13.23 13.09
CA VAL A 156 -22.48 -12.66 14.34
C VAL A 156 -23.19 -13.78 15.10
N TYR A 157 -22.79 -13.99 16.36
CA TYR A 157 -23.39 -14.96 17.27
C TYR A 157 -24.31 -14.28 18.27
#